data_AF-A0A7X8A2Z2-F1
#
_entry.id   AF-A0A7X8A2Z2-F1
#
_cell.length_a   1.000
_cell.length_b   1.000
_cell.length_c   1.000
_cell.angle_alpha   90.00
_cell.angle_beta   90.00
_cell.angle_gamma   90.00
#
_symmetry.space_group_name_H-M   'P 1'
#
loop_
_entity.id
_entity.type
_entity.pdbx_description
1 polymer ?
#
loop_
_entity_poly.entity_id
_entity_poly.type
_entity_poly.pdbx_seq_one_letter_code
_entity_poly.pdbx_strand_id
1 'polypeptide(L)'
;MSNKGKKRVNCPHCKKDFDADFWTVVRGDLDFELKEMIINGEFDLLLCPECGKIFSYEDTFVYMDPACEIMAFVLPSDTENSNELIEKMKADYELIKNSAQKESSLSFKPYYFFGAQDLASLLLNDRDIEEETEVMEFLARESGFKVVCIKRSAAREKDFLFSIPYSGEFSADNALSACEKIFSLNDRLKRLGKIIDFLRISKSEEIDNILKK
;
A
#
# COMPACT_ATOMS: atom_id res chain seq x y z
N MET A 1 -16.29 4.92 -4.70
CA MET A 1 -17.04 3.66 -4.51
C MET A 1 -16.38 2.59 -5.35
N SER A 2 -16.23 1.39 -4.82
CA SER A 2 -15.79 0.22 -5.58
C SER A 2 -16.84 -0.17 -6.63
N ASN A 3 -16.40 -0.74 -7.75
CA ASN A 3 -17.27 -1.08 -8.89
C ASN A 3 -17.17 -2.56 -9.23
N LYS A 4 -18.31 -3.17 -9.58
CA LYS A 4 -18.41 -4.57 -10.03
C LYS A 4 -18.78 -4.66 -11.50
N GLY A 5 -18.22 -5.65 -12.19
CA GLY A 5 -18.70 -6.20 -13.45
C GLY A 5 -19.27 -7.60 -13.25
N LYS A 6 -19.91 -8.13 -14.28
CA LYS A 6 -20.36 -9.53 -14.33
C LYS A 6 -19.59 -10.29 -15.39
N LYS A 7 -19.16 -11.51 -15.07
CA LYS A 7 -18.56 -12.43 -16.03
C LYS A 7 -19.12 -13.83 -15.85
N ARG A 8 -19.18 -14.56 -16.96
CA ARG A 8 -19.51 -15.98 -16.97
C ARG A 8 -18.25 -16.78 -16.61
N VAL A 9 -18.36 -17.64 -15.61
CA VAL A 9 -17.28 -18.46 -15.06
C VAL A 9 -17.63 -19.93 -15.22
N ASN A 10 -16.64 -20.75 -15.60
CA ASN A 10 -16.78 -22.20 -15.62
C ASN A 10 -16.25 -22.80 -14.31
N CYS A 11 -17.07 -23.56 -13.59
CA CYS A 11 -16.61 -24.21 -12.36
C CYS A 11 -15.61 -25.34 -12.68
N PRO A 12 -14.40 -25.35 -12.10
CA PRO A 12 -13.40 -26.39 -12.38
C PRO A 12 -13.84 -27.78 -11.92
N HIS A 13 -14.77 -27.88 -10.97
CA HIS A 13 -15.21 -29.15 -10.37
C HIS A 13 -16.41 -29.80 -11.06
N CYS A 14 -17.47 -29.05 -11.37
CA CYS A 14 -18.68 -29.58 -11.99
C CYS A 14 -18.86 -29.18 -13.45
N LYS A 15 -17.97 -28.32 -13.98
CA LYS A 15 -17.94 -27.84 -15.37
C LYS A 15 -19.21 -27.09 -15.82
N LYS A 16 -20.07 -26.71 -14.89
CA LYS A 16 -21.22 -25.83 -15.17
C LYS A 16 -20.77 -24.36 -15.17
N ASP A 17 -21.37 -23.61 -16.07
CA ASP A 17 -21.19 -22.17 -16.16
C ASP A 17 -22.18 -21.45 -15.25
N PHE A 18 -21.72 -20.36 -14.64
CA PHE A 18 -22.58 -19.44 -13.89
C PHE A 18 -22.03 -18.02 -14.00
N ASP A 19 -22.90 -17.03 -13.77
CA ASP A 19 -22.47 -15.63 -13.76
C ASP A 19 -22.02 -15.26 -12.34
N ALA A 20 -20.84 -14.66 -12.23
CA ALA A 20 -20.28 -14.15 -10.99
C ALA A 20 -19.98 -12.65 -11.10
N ASP A 21 -20.06 -11.96 -9.96
CA ASP A 21 -19.68 -10.56 -9.87
C ASP A 21 -18.18 -10.46 -9.57
N PHE A 22 -17.48 -9.63 -10.35
CA PHE A 22 -16.05 -9.35 -10.17
C PHE A 22 -15.83 -7.88 -9.93
N TRP A 23 -14.99 -7.54 -8.97
CA TRP A 23 -14.57 -6.16 -8.75
C TRP A 23 -13.63 -5.72 -9.86
N THR A 24 -13.92 -4.59 -10.49
CA THR A 24 -13.05 -3.99 -11.50
C THR A 24 -12.25 -2.83 -10.94
N VAL A 25 -12.80 -2.14 -9.94
CA VAL A 25 -12.15 -1.10 -9.16
C VAL A 25 -12.45 -1.31 -7.69
N VAL A 26 -11.41 -1.38 -6.86
CA VAL A 26 -11.49 -1.49 -5.40
C VAL A 26 -10.97 -0.21 -4.77
N ARG A 27 -11.77 0.41 -3.90
CA ARG A 27 -11.45 1.61 -3.13
C ARG A 27 -11.12 1.23 -1.70
N GLY A 28 -9.85 0.88 -1.43
CA GLY A 28 -9.43 0.47 -0.09
C GLY A 28 -9.51 1.57 0.97
N ASP A 29 -9.57 2.83 0.53
CA ASP A 29 -9.81 3.99 1.40
C ASP A 29 -11.27 4.15 1.84
N LEU A 30 -12.23 3.51 1.14
CA LEU A 30 -13.66 3.63 1.41
C LEU A 30 -14.31 2.29 1.82
N ASP A 31 -13.82 1.18 1.29
CA ASP A 31 -14.41 -0.15 1.41
C ASP A 31 -13.46 -1.07 2.22
N PHE A 32 -13.43 -0.89 3.54
CA PHE A 32 -12.53 -1.62 4.46
C PHE A 32 -12.73 -3.14 4.40
N GLU A 33 -13.96 -3.61 4.25
CA GLU A 33 -14.26 -5.04 4.13
C GLU A 33 -13.55 -5.68 2.92
N LEU A 34 -13.52 -4.99 1.77
CA LEU A 34 -12.81 -5.48 0.59
C LEU A 34 -11.30 -5.48 0.78
N LYS A 35 -10.77 -4.47 1.48
CA LYS A 35 -9.35 -4.42 1.84
C LYS A 35 -8.97 -5.63 2.70
N GLU A 36 -9.79 -5.97 3.69
CA GLU A 36 -9.56 -7.16 4.53
C GLU A 36 -9.70 -8.48 3.75
N MET A 37 -10.67 -8.60 2.84
CA MET A 37 -10.78 -9.78 1.97
C MET A 37 -9.53 -9.99 1.12
N ILE A 38 -8.92 -8.92 0.59
CA ILE A 38 -7.64 -9.00 -0.15
C ILE A 38 -6.53 -9.47 0.79
N ILE A 39 -6.40 -8.85 1.95
CA ILE A 39 -5.36 -9.18 2.95
C ILE A 39 -5.45 -10.64 3.39
N ASN A 40 -6.66 -11.16 3.58
CA ASN A 40 -6.90 -12.53 4.03
C ASN A 40 -6.86 -13.58 2.89
N GLY A 41 -6.68 -13.16 1.63
CA GLY A 41 -6.65 -14.07 0.48
C GLY A 41 -8.03 -14.62 0.09
N GLU A 42 -9.11 -13.94 0.48
CA GLU A 42 -10.49 -14.35 0.23
C GLU A 42 -11.12 -13.62 -0.97
N PHE A 43 -10.45 -12.60 -1.50
CA PHE A 43 -10.98 -11.71 -2.54
C PHE A 43 -11.36 -12.43 -3.85
N ASP A 44 -10.56 -13.40 -4.26
CA ASP A 44 -10.74 -14.14 -5.53
C ASP A 44 -11.43 -15.50 -5.34
N LEU A 45 -12.08 -15.73 -4.19
CA LEU A 45 -12.77 -16.99 -3.91
C LEU A 45 -14.22 -16.97 -4.39
N LEU A 46 -14.59 -17.96 -5.20
CA LEU A 46 -15.94 -18.17 -5.69
C LEU A 46 -16.56 -19.44 -5.13
N LEU A 47 -17.83 -19.33 -4.72
CA LEU A 47 -18.66 -20.48 -4.37
C LEU A 47 -19.53 -20.88 -5.56
N CYS A 48 -19.36 -22.10 -6.07
CA CYS A 48 -20.20 -22.60 -7.15
C CYS A 48 -21.64 -22.87 -6.65
N PRO A 49 -22.68 -22.25 -7.23
CA PRO A 49 -24.07 -22.45 -6.79
C PRO A 49 -24.58 -23.88 -7.08
N GLU A 50 -23.96 -24.58 -8.02
CA GLU A 50 -24.41 -25.89 -8.50
C GLU A 50 -23.84 -27.06 -7.69
N CYS A 51 -22.61 -26.94 -7.17
CA CYS A 51 -21.95 -28.03 -6.45
C CYS A 51 -21.47 -27.64 -5.04
N GLY A 52 -21.61 -26.37 -4.65
CA GLY A 52 -21.23 -25.87 -3.33
C GLY A 52 -19.72 -25.87 -3.04
N LYS A 53 -18.88 -26.09 -4.05
CA LYS A 53 -17.42 -26.06 -3.90
C LYS A 53 -16.87 -24.65 -4.07
N ILE A 54 -15.88 -24.34 -3.25
CA ILE A 54 -15.10 -23.09 -3.31
C ILE A 54 -13.88 -23.31 -4.19
N PHE A 55 -13.56 -22.35 -5.05
CA PHE A 55 -12.35 -22.34 -5.87
C PHE A 55 -11.88 -20.90 -6.10
N SER A 56 -10.59 -20.72 -6.38
CA SER A 56 -10.05 -19.40 -6.75
C SER A 56 -10.29 -19.11 -8.22
N TYR A 57 -10.63 -17.86 -8.52
CA TYR A 57 -10.73 -17.33 -9.86
C TYR A 57 -10.23 -15.89 -9.85
N GLU A 58 -9.03 -15.67 -10.38
CA GLU A 58 -8.42 -14.35 -10.41
C GLU A 58 -8.90 -13.56 -11.64
N ASP A 59 -9.15 -12.28 -11.45
CA ASP A 59 -9.53 -11.36 -12.53
C ASP A 59 -8.76 -10.05 -12.39
N THR A 60 -8.65 -9.31 -13.49
CA THR A 60 -7.93 -8.03 -13.48
C THR A 60 -8.77 -6.95 -12.78
N PHE A 61 -8.17 -6.25 -11.82
CA PHE A 61 -8.80 -5.11 -11.14
C PHE A 61 -7.81 -4.00 -10.78
N VAL A 62 -8.34 -2.80 -10.53
CA VAL A 62 -7.56 -1.65 -10.05
C VAL A 62 -7.84 -1.41 -8.58
N TYR A 63 -6.83 -1.50 -7.74
CA TYR A 63 -6.91 -1.08 -6.34
C TYR A 63 -6.47 0.39 -6.20
N MET A 64 -7.24 1.17 -5.45
CA MET A 64 -6.89 2.56 -5.12
C MET A 64 -7.10 2.81 -3.63
N ASP A 65 -6.08 3.37 -2.99
CA ASP A 65 -6.11 3.88 -1.63
C ASP A 65 -5.27 5.17 -1.59
N PRO A 66 -5.86 6.32 -1.97
CA PRO A 66 -5.14 7.59 -2.03
C PRO A 66 -4.63 8.07 -0.67
N ALA A 67 -5.33 7.72 0.42
CA ALA A 67 -4.90 8.02 1.79
C ALA A 67 -3.57 7.33 2.11
N CYS A 68 -3.41 6.10 1.60
CA CYS A 68 -2.18 5.34 1.70
C CYS A 68 -1.16 5.66 0.58
N GLU A 69 -1.45 6.53 -0.40
CA GLU A 69 -0.61 6.69 -1.61
C GLU A 69 -0.40 5.36 -2.38
N ILE A 70 -1.46 4.55 -2.51
CA ILE A 70 -1.44 3.29 -3.25
C ILE A 70 -2.41 3.38 -4.43
N MET A 71 -1.88 3.04 -5.60
CA MET A 71 -2.67 2.67 -6.78
C MET A 71 -2.01 1.44 -7.35
N ALA A 72 -2.76 0.36 -7.54
CA ALA A 72 -2.21 -0.88 -8.06
C ALA A 72 -3.10 -1.45 -9.16
N PHE A 73 -2.47 -1.87 -10.24
CA PHE A 73 -3.07 -2.73 -11.25
C PHE A 73 -2.77 -4.18 -10.87
N VAL A 74 -3.81 -4.94 -10.55
CA VAL A 74 -3.69 -6.35 -10.17
C VAL A 74 -4.20 -7.18 -11.33
N LEU A 75 -3.32 -8.05 -11.85
CA LEU A 75 -3.60 -8.95 -12.95
C LEU A 75 -3.64 -10.40 -12.44
N PRO A 76 -4.29 -11.33 -13.15
CA PRO A 76 -4.17 -12.75 -12.83
C PRO A 76 -2.72 -13.24 -12.83
N SER A 77 -2.38 -14.10 -11.88
CA SER A 77 -1.04 -14.68 -11.69
C SER A 77 -0.59 -15.57 -12.85
N ASP A 78 -1.51 -16.11 -13.63
CA ASP A 78 -1.26 -16.93 -14.82
C ASP A 78 -1.09 -16.12 -16.11
N THR A 79 -1.05 -14.79 -16.02
CA THR A 79 -0.92 -13.92 -17.19
C THR A 79 0.44 -14.09 -17.90
N GLU A 80 0.43 -14.71 -19.08
CA GLU A 80 1.59 -14.77 -19.98
C GLU A 80 1.92 -13.38 -20.58
N ASN A 81 3.20 -13.06 -20.78
CA ASN A 81 3.71 -11.76 -21.30
C ASN A 81 3.46 -10.53 -20.40
N SER A 82 3.77 -10.68 -19.11
CA SER A 82 3.74 -9.61 -18.09
C SER A 82 4.34 -8.27 -18.54
N ASN A 83 5.48 -8.27 -19.23
CA ASN A 83 6.20 -7.04 -19.59
C ASN A 83 5.47 -6.15 -20.61
N GLU A 84 4.90 -6.73 -21.68
CA GLU A 84 4.18 -5.93 -22.70
C GLU A 84 2.90 -5.32 -22.15
N LEU A 85 2.25 -6.05 -21.24
CA LEU A 85 1.01 -5.60 -20.61
C LEU A 85 1.29 -4.47 -19.61
N ILE A 86 2.35 -4.59 -18.81
CA ILE A 86 2.83 -3.51 -17.93
C ILE A 86 3.12 -2.24 -18.74
N GLU A 87 3.80 -2.34 -19.88
CA GLU A 87 4.11 -1.16 -20.72
C GLU A 87 2.85 -0.49 -21.26
N LYS A 88 1.85 -1.26 -21.70
CA LYS A 88 0.54 -0.69 -22.10
C LYS A 88 -0.15 0.01 -20.93
N MET A 89 -0.19 -0.62 -19.76
CA MET A 89 -0.84 -0.02 -18.58
C MET A 89 -0.11 1.22 -18.08
N LYS A 90 1.23 1.29 -18.22
CA LYS A 90 1.99 2.53 -17.97
C LYS A 90 1.59 3.64 -18.94
N ALA A 91 1.46 3.32 -20.22
CA ALA A 91 1.03 4.30 -21.22
C ALA A 91 -0.38 4.83 -20.91
N ASP A 92 -1.31 3.94 -20.58
CA ASP A 92 -2.67 4.31 -20.19
C ASP A 92 -2.69 5.16 -18.92
N TYR A 93 -1.89 4.80 -17.91
CA TYR A 93 -1.74 5.58 -16.68
C TYR A 93 -1.22 7.00 -16.97
N GLU A 94 -0.19 7.16 -17.81
CA GLU A 94 0.34 8.48 -18.15
C GLU A 94 -0.68 9.33 -18.93
N LEU A 95 -1.51 8.73 -19.78
CA LEU A 95 -2.61 9.44 -20.45
C LEU A 95 -3.68 9.93 -19.46
N ILE A 96 -4.04 9.09 -18.47
CA ILE A 96 -5.00 9.43 -17.42
C ILE A 96 -4.42 10.52 -16.51
N LYS A 97 -3.16 10.39 -16.10
CA LYS A 97 -2.46 11.38 -15.28
C LYS A 97 -2.39 12.75 -15.96
N ASN A 98 -2.10 12.77 -17.25
CA ASN A 98 -2.02 14.02 -18.03
C ASN A 98 -3.39 14.66 -18.27
N SER A 99 -4.47 13.88 -18.29
CA SER A 99 -5.83 14.40 -18.43
C SER A 99 -6.50 14.78 -17.09
N ALA A 100 -6.07 14.21 -15.97
CA ALA A 100 -6.59 14.46 -14.62
C ALA A 100 -6.10 15.78 -13.97
N GLN A 101 -5.81 16.82 -14.75
CA GLN A 101 -5.19 18.08 -14.34
C GLN A 101 -5.99 18.96 -13.34
N LYS A 102 -7.08 18.51 -12.72
CA LYS A 102 -7.91 19.40 -11.88
C LYS A 102 -8.25 19.03 -10.45
N GLU A 103 -8.09 17.81 -9.94
CA GLU A 103 -8.53 17.58 -8.53
C GLU A 103 -7.79 16.55 -7.68
N SER A 104 -6.81 15.80 -8.20
CA SER A 104 -5.86 15.08 -7.34
C SER A 104 -4.65 14.66 -8.16
N SER A 105 -3.53 15.35 -7.99
CA SER A 105 -2.26 14.89 -8.53
C SER A 105 -1.92 13.55 -7.86
N LEU A 106 -2.13 12.43 -8.55
CA LEU A 106 -1.52 11.15 -8.22
C LEU A 106 0.00 11.35 -8.36
N SER A 107 0.64 11.79 -7.28
CA SER A 107 2.07 12.08 -7.21
C SER A 107 2.91 10.82 -7.01
N PHE A 108 2.26 9.68 -6.79
CA PHE A 108 2.88 8.37 -6.59
C PHE A 108 2.73 7.50 -7.85
N LYS A 109 3.64 6.55 -8.00
CA LYS A 109 3.67 5.63 -9.14
C LYS A 109 2.71 4.46 -8.87
N PRO A 110 2.04 3.93 -9.90
CA PRO A 110 1.22 2.75 -9.75
C PRO A 110 2.09 1.51 -9.55
N TYR A 111 1.58 0.57 -8.76
CA TYR A 111 2.10 -0.78 -8.64
C TYR A 111 1.47 -1.69 -9.69
N TYR A 112 2.21 -2.70 -10.11
CA TYR A 112 1.75 -3.74 -11.02
C TYR A 112 1.98 -5.08 -10.35
N PHE A 113 0.90 -5.81 -10.08
CA PHE A 113 0.91 -7.05 -9.32
C PHE A 113 0.30 -8.20 -10.12
N PHE A 114 0.83 -9.41 -9.90
CA PHE A 114 0.37 -10.63 -10.56
C PHE A 114 -0.24 -11.56 -9.51
N GLY A 115 -1.54 -11.41 -9.31
CA GLY A 115 -2.33 -12.03 -8.26
C GLY A 115 -2.62 -11.05 -7.13
N ALA A 116 -3.76 -11.22 -6.46
CA ALA A 116 -4.13 -10.40 -5.31
C ALA A 116 -3.17 -10.58 -4.11
N GLN A 117 -2.40 -11.67 -4.07
CA GLN A 117 -1.48 -11.98 -2.99
C GLN A 117 -0.31 -10.99 -2.88
N ASP A 118 0.19 -10.48 -3.99
CA ASP A 118 1.25 -9.47 -3.98
C ASP A 118 0.74 -8.15 -3.38
N LEU A 119 -0.49 -7.76 -3.75
CA LEU A 119 -1.18 -6.62 -3.14
C LEU A 119 -1.43 -6.85 -1.65
N ALA A 120 -1.90 -8.03 -1.26
CA ALA A 120 -2.11 -8.40 0.13
C ALA A 120 -0.82 -8.25 0.94
N SER A 121 0.31 -8.68 0.38
CA SER A 121 1.63 -8.57 1.00
C SER A 121 2.06 -7.11 1.20
N LEU A 122 1.79 -6.24 0.21
CA LEU A 122 2.02 -4.79 0.34
C LEU A 122 1.18 -4.20 1.48
N LEU A 123 -0.11 -4.53 1.54
CA LEU A 123 -1.05 -4.02 2.54
C LEU A 123 -0.72 -4.51 3.96
N LEU A 124 -0.27 -5.76 4.10
CA LEU A 124 0.22 -6.31 5.37
C LEU A 124 1.48 -5.60 5.84
N ASN A 125 2.45 -5.38 4.95
CA ASN A 125 3.66 -4.63 5.30
C ASN A 125 3.33 -3.21 5.73
N ASP A 126 2.36 -2.56 5.09
CA ASP A 126 1.85 -1.26 5.52
C ASP A 126 1.28 -1.28 6.94
N ARG A 127 0.48 -2.31 7.27
CA ARG A 127 -0.07 -2.51 8.61
C ARG A 127 1.05 -2.68 9.65
N ASP A 128 2.07 -3.48 9.33
CA ASP A 128 3.23 -3.66 10.21
C ASP A 128 3.98 -2.32 10.44
N ILE A 129 4.10 -1.48 9.41
CA ILE A 129 4.71 -0.15 9.53
C ILE A 129 3.82 0.77 10.38
N GLU A 130 2.50 0.75 10.17
CA GLU A 130 1.53 1.53 10.97
C GLU A 130 1.65 1.18 12.45
N GLU A 131 1.60 -0.11 12.81
CA GLU A 131 1.71 -0.57 14.19
C GLU A 131 3.03 -0.11 14.84
N GLU A 132 4.15 -0.25 14.14
CA GLU A 132 5.46 0.22 14.64
C GLU A 132 5.51 1.75 14.77
N THR A 133 4.86 2.46 13.85
CA THR A 133 4.75 3.92 13.88
C THR A 133 3.93 4.38 15.07
N GLU A 134 2.79 3.75 15.35
CA GLU A 134 1.94 4.08 16.50
C GLU A 134 2.68 3.91 17.83
N VAL A 135 3.44 2.82 17.97
CA VAL A 135 4.29 2.60 19.16
C VAL A 135 5.33 3.70 19.30
N MET A 136 5.99 4.08 18.20
CA MET A 136 6.96 5.18 18.19
C MET A 136 6.31 6.52 18.56
N GLU A 137 5.16 6.86 17.97
CA GLU A 137 4.43 8.10 18.23
C GLU A 137 3.95 8.20 19.68
N PHE A 138 3.53 7.07 20.26
CA PHE A 138 3.20 6.98 21.68
C PHE A 138 4.42 7.31 22.55
N LEU A 139 5.57 6.68 22.30
CA LEU A 139 6.81 6.94 23.04
C LEU A 139 7.32 8.38 22.85
N ALA A 140 7.17 8.93 21.64
CA ALA A 140 7.50 10.31 21.32
C ALA A 140 6.68 11.27 22.18
N ARG A 141 5.36 11.04 22.26
CA ARG A 141 4.43 11.87 23.04
C ARG A 141 4.75 11.82 24.54
N GLU A 142 5.00 10.63 25.08
CA GLU A 142 5.40 10.46 26.49
C GLU A 142 6.72 11.19 26.82
N SER A 143 7.62 11.25 25.85
CA SER A 143 8.92 11.92 25.98
C SER A 143 8.88 13.43 25.66
N GLY A 144 7.72 13.97 25.30
CA GLY A 144 7.53 15.38 24.93
C GLY A 144 8.06 15.76 23.53
N PHE A 145 8.31 14.79 22.66
CA PHE A 145 8.68 15.04 21.27
C PHE A 145 7.47 15.29 20.39
N LYS A 146 7.70 16.05 19.31
CA LYS A 146 6.74 16.22 18.21
C LYS A 146 7.03 15.19 17.13
N VAL A 147 6.06 14.97 16.24
CA VAL A 147 6.21 14.05 15.11
C VAL A 147 5.90 14.77 13.80
N VAL A 148 6.61 14.41 12.74
CA VAL A 148 6.36 14.87 11.37
C VAL A 148 6.03 13.67 10.49
N CYS A 149 5.06 13.81 9.59
CA CYS A 149 4.64 12.73 8.72
C CYS A 149 5.55 12.59 7.50
N ILE A 150 5.86 11.34 7.13
CA ILE A 150 6.54 10.98 5.89
C ILE A 150 5.48 10.61 4.84
N LYS A 151 5.78 10.85 3.56
CA LYS A 151 5.03 10.26 2.45
C LYS A 151 5.11 8.74 2.55
N ARG A 152 3.96 8.06 2.48
CA ARG A 152 3.88 6.61 2.63
C ARG A 152 4.62 5.88 1.51
N SER A 153 4.55 6.40 0.29
CA SER A 153 5.34 5.93 -0.86
C SER A 153 6.84 5.94 -0.57
N ALA A 154 7.37 7.05 -0.08
CA ALA A 154 8.79 7.17 0.27
C ALA A 154 9.19 6.29 1.47
N ALA A 155 8.30 6.18 2.46
CA ALA A 155 8.52 5.32 3.61
C ALA A 155 8.63 3.84 3.21
N ARG A 156 7.76 3.34 2.30
CA ARG A 156 7.85 1.97 1.78
C ARG A 156 9.15 1.72 1.01
N GLU A 157 9.57 2.65 0.16
CA GLU A 157 10.81 2.50 -0.63
C GLU A 157 12.06 2.35 0.25
N LYS A 158 12.06 2.97 1.44
CA LYS A 158 13.17 2.94 2.40
C LYS A 158 12.95 2.00 3.58
N ASP A 159 11.78 1.36 3.65
CA ASP A 159 11.30 0.58 4.80
C ASP A 159 11.41 1.36 6.13
N PHE A 160 10.86 2.58 6.12
CA PHE A 160 10.79 3.50 7.26
C PHE A 160 9.40 3.50 7.91
N LEU A 161 9.33 4.05 9.12
CA LEU A 161 8.07 4.45 9.77
C LEU A 161 7.34 5.54 8.96
N PHE A 162 6.05 5.70 9.21
CA PHE A 162 5.25 6.76 8.56
C PHE A 162 5.39 8.14 9.21
N SER A 163 6.12 8.24 10.32
CA SER A 163 6.46 9.50 10.95
C SER A 163 7.86 9.49 11.56
N ILE A 164 8.43 10.69 11.76
CA ILE A 164 9.73 10.91 12.40
C ILE A 164 9.53 11.79 13.63
N PRO A 165 10.02 11.37 14.81
CA PRO A 165 10.01 12.19 16.02
C PRO A 165 11.10 13.26 15.97
N TYR A 166 10.85 14.42 16.57
CA TYR A 166 11.83 15.51 16.70
C TYR A 166 11.58 16.37 17.93
N SER A 167 12.63 17.06 18.40
CA SER A 167 12.55 18.04 19.49
C SER A 167 12.62 19.48 18.99
N GLY A 168 11.78 20.38 19.52
CA GLY A 168 11.85 21.81 19.18
C GLY A 168 11.42 22.12 17.75
N GLU A 169 12.31 22.72 16.96
CA GLU A 169 12.12 22.93 15.52
C GLU A 169 12.60 21.71 14.73
N PHE A 170 11.94 21.42 13.62
CA PHE A 170 12.31 20.28 12.79
C PHE A 170 13.67 20.53 12.11
N SER A 171 14.66 19.72 12.46
CA SER A 171 15.98 19.66 11.83
C SER A 171 16.50 18.22 11.88
N ALA A 172 17.47 17.88 11.01
CA ALA A 172 18.06 16.55 10.98
C ALA A 172 18.65 16.14 12.35
N ASP A 173 19.36 17.06 13.01
CA ASP A 173 19.98 16.82 14.33
C ASP A 173 18.94 16.65 15.44
N ASN A 174 17.88 17.46 15.42
CA ASN A 174 16.79 17.38 16.39
C ASN A 174 15.95 16.11 16.19
N ALA A 175 15.77 15.67 14.95
CA ALA A 175 15.12 14.41 14.64
C ALA A 175 15.99 13.22 15.07
N LEU A 176 17.29 13.27 14.75
CA LEU A 176 18.24 12.21 15.13
C LEU A 176 18.29 12.01 16.65
N SER A 177 18.44 13.09 17.41
CA SER A 177 18.48 13.02 18.88
C SER A 177 17.17 12.51 19.50
N ALA A 178 16.02 12.82 18.92
CA ALA A 178 14.73 12.29 19.35
C ALA A 178 14.59 10.80 19.02
N CYS A 179 14.96 10.40 17.79
CA CYS A 179 14.98 9.01 17.36
C CYS A 179 15.89 8.15 18.25
N GLU A 180 17.12 8.59 18.55
CA GLU A 180 18.06 7.85 19.39
C GLU A 180 17.54 7.68 20.82
N LYS A 181 16.90 8.71 21.39
CA LYS A 181 16.26 8.61 22.71
C LYS A 181 15.13 7.60 22.71
N ILE A 182 14.23 7.63 21.73
CA ILE A 182 13.12 6.67 21.64
C ILE A 182 13.63 5.26 21.39
N PHE A 183 14.64 5.11 20.53
CA PHE A 183 15.27 3.81 20.26
C PHE A 183 15.94 3.23 21.52
N SER A 184 16.50 4.08 22.40
CA SER A 184 17.01 3.61 23.70
C SER A 184 15.92 3.12 24.67
N LEU A 185 14.67 3.59 24.51
CA LEU A 185 13.52 3.14 25.30
C LEU A 185 12.92 1.85 24.74
N ASN A 186 13.00 1.64 23.42
CA ASN A 186 12.53 0.44 22.75
C ASN A 186 13.38 0.12 21.52
N ASP A 187 14.36 -0.76 21.71
CA ASP A 187 15.29 -1.23 20.67
C ASP A 187 14.66 -2.19 19.65
N ARG A 188 13.40 -2.59 19.88
CA ARG A 188 12.64 -3.46 18.97
C ARG A 188 12.06 -2.72 17.76
N LEU A 189 12.12 -1.39 17.75
CA LEU A 189 11.69 -0.55 16.63
C LEU A 189 12.73 -0.61 15.49
N LYS A 190 12.72 -1.70 14.73
CA LYS A 190 13.68 -1.98 13.65
C LYS A 190 13.74 -0.86 12.61
N ARG A 191 12.59 -0.31 12.20
CA ARG A 191 12.51 0.74 11.19
C ARG A 191 12.95 2.09 11.73
N LEU A 192 12.80 2.34 13.04
CA LEU A 192 13.40 3.49 13.69
C LEU A 192 14.93 3.46 13.61
N GLY A 193 15.54 2.29 13.79
CA GLY A 193 16.99 2.10 13.58
C GLY A 193 17.45 2.50 12.17
N LYS A 194 16.69 2.12 11.14
CA LYS A 194 16.96 2.51 9.74
C LYS A 194 16.84 4.02 9.52
N ILE A 195 15.86 4.66 10.16
CA ILE A 195 15.72 6.13 10.12
C ILE A 195 16.92 6.81 10.76
N ILE A 196 17.42 6.31 11.90
CA ILE A 196 18.62 6.85 12.56
C ILE A 196 19.82 6.78 11.62
N ASP A 197 20.07 5.64 10.98
CA ASP A 197 21.18 5.48 10.04
C ASP A 197 21.04 6.41 8.83
N PHE A 198 19.83 6.61 8.33
CA PHE A 198 19.54 7.55 7.26
C PHE A 198 19.81 9.01 7.68
N LEU A 199 19.32 9.43 8.84
CA LEU A 199 19.50 10.80 9.34
C LEU A 199 20.98 11.15 9.60
N ARG A 200 21.84 10.16 9.88
CA ARG A 200 23.29 10.35 10.06
C ARG A 200 24.04 10.64 8.76
N ILE A 201 23.55 10.13 7.63
CA ILE A 201 24.26 10.16 6.34
C ILE A 201 23.66 11.20 5.40
N SER A 202 22.35 11.42 5.49
CA SER A 202 21.61 12.25 4.56
C SER A 202 21.74 13.75 4.81
N LYS A 203 21.62 14.51 3.72
CA LYS A 203 21.56 15.98 3.74
C LYS A 203 20.12 16.46 3.98
N SER A 204 19.95 17.69 4.47
CA SER A 204 18.64 18.29 4.75
C SER A 204 17.66 18.24 3.57
N GLU A 205 18.14 18.40 2.33
CA GLU A 205 17.31 18.32 1.12
C GLU A 205 16.70 16.93 0.88
N GLU A 206 17.41 15.86 1.23
CA GLU A 206 16.91 14.48 1.08
C GLU A 206 15.80 14.17 2.09
N ILE A 207 15.90 14.77 3.28
CA ILE A 207 14.91 14.65 4.34
C ILE A 207 13.64 15.40 3.91
N ASP A 208 13.76 16.63 3.40
CA ASP A 208 12.60 17.42 2.96
C ASP A 208 11.82 16.75 1.80
N ASN A 209 12.48 15.95 0.98
CA ASN A 209 11.85 15.25 -0.13
C ASN A 209 10.90 14.12 0.32
N ILE A 210 11.20 13.48 1.45
CA ILE A 210 10.39 12.38 1.98
C ILE A 210 9.23 12.85 2.85
N LEU A 211 9.28 14.08 3.38
CA LEU A 211 8.21 14.62 4.23
C LEU A 211 6.91 14.85 3.44
N LYS A 212 5.79 14.59 4.13
CA LYS A 212 4.45 14.95 3.64
C LYS A 212 4.21 16.43 3.97
N LYS A 213 4.25 17.28 2.94
CA LYS A 213 4.01 18.73 3.04
C LYS A 213 2.52 19.04 3.06
#